data_AF-A0A151Y155-F1
#
_entry.id   AF-A0A151Y155-F1
#
_cell.length_a   1.000
_cell.length_b   1.000
_cell.length_c   1.000
_cell.angle_alpha   90.00
_cell.angle_beta   90.00
_cell.angle_gamma   90.00
#
_symmetry.space_group_name_H-M   'P 1'
#
loop_
_entity.id
_entity.type
_entity.pdbx_description
1 polymer ?
#
loop_
_entity_poly.entity_id
_entity_poly.type
_entity_poly.pdbx_seq_one_letter_code
_entity_poly.pdbx_strand_id
1 'polypeptide(L)'
;MKIKALGLALILGLGLSGCTGMSSTVDGKTHIFTGGQSCPALLEMDRGQTLEVILDENPSTGYVWTVAENLKLFKTEEIYEADQAKSEVPTIGKGGQKIYRFTATQAGEELLHLKHVRAWENAPVDEWQCRVRIS
;
A
#
# COMPACT_ATOMS: atom_id res chain seq x y z
N MET A 1 40.33 34.30 -48.47
CA MET A 1 40.51 33.96 -47.03
C MET A 1 39.35 33.10 -46.60
N LYS A 2 39.63 31.91 -46.06
CA LYS A 2 38.67 30.88 -45.69
C LYS A 2 38.40 31.01 -44.18
N ILE A 3 37.15 31.10 -43.75
CA ILE A 3 36.76 30.89 -42.36
C ILE A 3 35.62 29.89 -42.36
N LYS A 4 35.93 28.67 -41.90
CA LYS A 4 34.97 27.61 -41.63
C LYS A 4 34.37 27.88 -40.24
N ALA A 5 33.05 28.09 -40.15
CA ALA A 5 32.35 28.04 -38.88
C ALA A 5 31.95 26.58 -38.62
N LEU A 6 32.61 25.98 -37.63
CA LEU A 6 32.33 24.65 -37.12
C LEU A 6 31.24 24.79 -36.04
N GLY A 7 29.99 24.50 -36.40
CA GLY A 7 28.87 24.48 -35.46
C GLY A 7 28.88 23.18 -34.63
N LEU A 8 29.22 23.30 -33.35
CA LEU A 8 29.20 22.21 -32.37
C LEU A 8 27.74 21.93 -31.98
N ALA A 9 27.17 20.83 -32.47
CA ALA A 9 25.84 20.37 -32.05
C ALA A 9 25.96 19.67 -30.68
N LEU A 10 25.49 20.35 -29.62
CA LEU A 10 25.31 19.77 -28.29
C LEU A 10 24.10 18.83 -28.33
N ILE A 11 24.33 17.52 -28.32
CA ILE A 11 23.27 16.52 -28.24
C ILE A 11 22.90 16.39 -26.75
N LEU A 12 21.75 16.96 -26.37
CA LEU A 12 21.16 16.80 -25.04
C LEU A 12 20.84 15.32 -24.80
N GLY A 13 21.50 14.71 -23.82
CA GLY A 13 21.17 13.38 -23.34
C GLY A 13 19.86 13.39 -22.57
N LEU A 14 18.87 12.63 -23.04
CA LEU A 14 17.73 12.21 -22.23
C LEU A 14 18.06 10.86 -21.59
N GLY A 15 18.65 10.89 -20.40
CA GLY A 15 18.70 9.74 -19.51
C GLY A 15 17.37 9.63 -18.77
N LEU A 16 16.44 8.82 -19.29
CA LEU A 16 15.29 8.36 -18.52
C LEU A 16 15.76 7.23 -17.60
N SER A 17 16.38 7.59 -16.48
CA SER A 17 16.55 6.67 -15.35
C SER A 17 15.18 6.44 -14.72
N GLY A 18 14.45 5.45 -15.22
CA GLY A 18 13.28 4.92 -14.56
C GLY A 18 13.73 4.27 -13.25
N CYS A 19 13.38 4.87 -12.12
CA CYS A 19 13.52 4.21 -10.83
C CYS A 19 12.49 3.06 -10.79
N THR A 20 12.93 1.84 -11.07
CA THR A 20 12.16 0.64 -10.77
C THR A 20 12.11 0.48 -9.26
N GLY A 21 11.06 1.00 -8.63
CA GLY A 21 10.74 0.73 -7.24
C GLY A 21 10.31 -0.74 -7.12
N MET A 22 11.27 -1.64 -6.95
CA MET A 22 10.99 -3.03 -6.64
C MET A 22 10.35 -3.08 -5.26
N SER A 23 9.05 -3.35 -5.20
CA SER A 23 8.39 -3.75 -3.96
C SER A 23 8.89 -5.16 -3.64
N SER A 24 9.75 -5.28 -2.63
CA SER A 24 10.33 -6.55 -2.20
C SER A 24 9.24 -7.45 -1.65
N THR A 25 8.97 -8.56 -2.33
CA THR A 25 8.11 -9.63 -1.80
C THR A 25 8.88 -10.48 -0.79
N VAL A 26 8.23 -10.94 0.28
CA VAL A 26 8.88 -11.79 1.30
C VAL A 26 9.23 -13.19 0.77
N ASP A 27 8.37 -13.75 -0.09
CA ASP A 27 8.46 -15.12 -0.62
C ASP A 27 8.30 -15.19 -2.16
N GLY A 28 8.36 -14.05 -2.85
CA GLY A 28 8.04 -13.96 -4.28
C GLY A 28 6.54 -13.80 -4.58
N LYS A 29 5.68 -13.86 -3.55
CA LYS A 29 4.21 -13.85 -3.72
C LYS A 29 3.49 -12.85 -2.85
N THR A 30 4.09 -12.46 -1.72
CA THR A 30 3.46 -11.62 -0.72
C THR A 30 4.21 -10.30 -0.59
N HIS A 31 3.52 -9.21 -0.90
CA HIS A 31 3.94 -7.85 -0.60
C HIS A 31 3.40 -7.46 0.78
N ILE A 32 4.25 -6.91 1.64
CA ILE A 32 3.84 -6.49 2.99
C ILE A 32 4.11 -5.00 3.15
N PHE A 33 3.09 -4.26 3.58
CA PHE A 33 3.19 -2.85 3.95
C PHE A 33 2.70 -2.66 5.37
N THR A 34 3.37 -1.77 6.10
CA THR A 34 2.90 -1.25 7.38
C THR A 34 2.36 0.17 7.19
N GLY A 35 1.55 0.69 8.12
CA GLY A 35 0.91 2.01 7.98
C GLY A 35 1.89 3.18 7.72
N GLY A 36 3.12 3.09 8.23
CA GLY A 36 4.16 4.10 7.98
C GLY A 36 4.82 4.02 6.59
N GLN A 37 4.50 3.01 5.78
CA GLN A 37 5.10 2.79 4.46
C GLN A 37 4.15 3.22 3.34
N SER A 38 4.66 4.08 2.46
CA SER A 38 3.95 4.44 1.24
C SER A 38 4.03 3.32 0.20
N CYS A 39 2.90 3.03 -0.44
CA CYS A 39 2.89 2.21 -1.65
C CYS A 39 3.61 2.94 -2.80
N PRO A 40 4.28 2.22 -3.72
CA PRO A 40 4.78 2.82 -4.96
C PRO A 40 3.65 3.48 -5.76
N ALA A 41 4.02 4.34 -6.72
CA ALA A 41 3.04 5.01 -7.59
C ALA A 41 2.14 4.01 -8.35
N LEU A 42 2.69 2.84 -8.67
CA LEU A 42 1.98 1.69 -9.20
C LEU A 42 2.66 0.42 -8.67
N LEU A 43 1.89 -0.44 -7.99
CA LEU A 43 2.33 -1.76 -7.59
C LEU A 43 1.92 -2.77 -8.67
N GLU A 44 2.89 -3.44 -9.26
CA GLU A 44 2.64 -4.53 -10.22
C GLU A 44 2.57 -5.86 -9.45
N MET A 45 1.51 -6.63 -9.72
CA MET A 45 1.26 -7.94 -9.12
C MET A 45 0.80 -8.94 -10.19
N ASP A 46 0.96 -10.23 -9.90
CA ASP A 46 0.38 -11.33 -10.67
C ASP A 46 -0.83 -11.92 -9.96
N ARG A 47 -1.74 -12.56 -10.71
CA ARG A 47 -2.83 -13.34 -10.13
C ARG A 47 -2.32 -14.39 -9.14
N GLY A 48 -2.96 -14.46 -7.97
CA GLY A 48 -2.59 -15.34 -6.87
C GLY A 48 -1.56 -14.75 -5.90
N GLN A 49 -0.91 -13.64 -6.25
CA GLN A 49 -0.11 -12.89 -5.28
C GLN A 49 -0.99 -12.21 -4.25
N THR A 50 -0.38 -11.90 -3.11
CA THR A 50 -1.06 -11.31 -1.96
C THR A 50 -0.39 -10.00 -1.59
N LEU A 51 -1.21 -9.01 -1.25
CA LEU A 51 -0.79 -7.77 -0.63
C LEU A 51 -1.35 -7.74 0.80
N GLU A 52 -0.45 -7.71 1.77
CA GLU A 52 -0.76 -7.59 3.18
C GLU A 52 -0.48 -6.17 3.67
N VAL A 53 -1.44 -5.59 4.38
CA VAL A 53 -1.33 -4.24 4.95
C VAL A 53 -1.60 -4.33 6.45
N ILE A 54 -0.60 -3.99 7.25
CA ILE A 54 -0.62 -4.05 8.71
C ILE A 54 -0.71 -2.62 9.25
N LEU A 55 -1.82 -2.31 9.90
CA LEU A 55 -2.16 -0.96 10.36
C LEU A 55 -2.43 -0.98 11.86
N ASP A 56 -1.86 -0.05 12.60
CA ASP A 56 -2.16 0.07 14.02
C ASP A 56 -3.62 0.51 14.20
N GLU A 57 -4.35 -0.16 15.10
CA GLU A 57 -5.76 0.09 15.37
C GLU A 57 -6.05 -0.03 16.86
N ASN A 58 -6.81 0.91 17.42
CA ASN A 58 -7.35 0.77 18.77
C ASN A 58 -8.89 0.90 18.72
N PRO A 59 -9.62 -0.23 18.59
CA PRO A 59 -11.07 -0.22 18.47
C PRO A 59 -11.79 0.44 19.66
N SER A 60 -11.17 0.47 20.85
CA SER A 60 -11.75 1.11 22.03
C SER A 60 -11.90 2.64 21.90
N THR A 61 -11.17 3.25 20.96
CA THR A 61 -11.28 4.68 20.64
C THR A 61 -12.38 4.98 19.63
N GLY A 62 -12.98 3.94 19.02
CA GLY A 62 -13.95 4.04 17.93
C GLY A 62 -13.34 4.27 16.54
N TYR A 63 -12.02 4.52 16.43
CA TYR A 63 -11.35 4.61 15.14
C TYR A 63 -11.01 3.22 14.61
N VAL A 64 -11.55 2.89 13.45
CA VAL A 64 -11.34 1.62 12.77
C VAL A 64 -10.90 1.86 11.35
N TRP A 65 -10.05 0.97 10.84
CA TRP A 65 -9.71 0.92 9.43
C TRP A 65 -10.84 0.24 8.65
N THR A 66 -11.11 0.74 7.45
CA THR A 66 -12.13 0.18 6.55
C THR A 66 -11.71 0.35 5.10
N VAL A 67 -12.08 -0.61 4.26
CA VAL A 67 -11.93 -0.49 2.80
C VAL A 67 -12.99 0.48 2.27
N ALA A 68 -12.54 1.55 1.62
CA ALA A 68 -13.42 2.64 1.19
C ALA A 68 -14.43 2.22 0.12
N GLU A 69 -14.07 1.26 -0.73
CA GLU A 69 -14.89 0.78 -1.84
C GLU A 69 -14.82 -0.74 -1.98
N ASN A 70 -15.88 -1.35 -2.53
CA ASN A 70 -15.87 -2.78 -2.79
C ASN A 70 -14.91 -3.11 -3.94
N LEU A 71 -13.93 -3.97 -3.64
CA LEU A 71 -12.91 -4.40 -4.58
C LEU A 71 -13.44 -5.52 -5.48
N LYS A 72 -13.09 -5.48 -6.76
CA LYS A 72 -13.52 -6.47 -7.77
C LYS A 72 -12.42 -7.43 -8.16
N LEU A 73 -11.16 -7.00 -8.08
CA LEU A 73 -10.01 -7.79 -8.52
C LEU A 73 -9.38 -8.59 -7.37
N PHE A 74 -9.78 -8.34 -6.13
CA PHE A 74 -9.20 -8.96 -4.93
C PHE A 74 -10.22 -9.77 -4.15
N LYS A 75 -9.76 -10.87 -3.56
CA LYS A 75 -10.37 -11.45 -2.37
C LYS A 75 -9.77 -10.75 -1.15
N THR A 76 -10.62 -10.21 -0.28
CA THR A 76 -10.19 -9.51 0.94
C THR A 76 -10.44 -10.36 2.17
N GLU A 77 -9.43 -10.49 3.01
CA GLU A 77 -9.52 -11.05 4.36
C GLU A 77 -9.02 -10.03 5.37
N GLU A 78 -9.64 -9.99 6.53
CA GLU A 78 -9.40 -8.98 7.56
C GLU A 78 -9.23 -9.68 8.91
N ILE A 79 -8.14 -9.35 9.59
CA ILE A 79 -7.75 -9.94 10.87
C ILE A 79 -7.45 -8.80 11.83
N TYR A 80 -7.94 -8.89 13.06
CA TYR A 80 -7.53 -7.99 14.14
C TYR A 80 -6.74 -8.78 15.17
N GLU A 81 -5.52 -8.35 15.43
CA GLU A 81 -4.62 -8.93 16.42
C GLU A 81 -4.44 -7.94 17.57
N ALA A 82 -4.97 -8.27 18.74
CA ALA A 82 -4.80 -7.43 19.92
C ALA A 82 -3.35 -7.49 20.44
N ASP A 83 -2.81 -6.36 20.90
CA ASP A 83 -1.48 -6.34 21.52
C ASP A 83 -1.48 -7.24 22.76
N GLN A 84 -0.63 -8.27 22.76
CA GLN A 84 -0.47 -9.12 23.92
C GLN A 84 0.12 -8.33 25.10
N ALA A 85 -0.53 -8.37 26.25
CA ALA A 85 0.07 -7.87 27.47
C ALA A 85 1.21 -8.81 27.89
N LYS A 86 2.39 -8.27 28.23
CA LYS A 86 3.47 -9.03 28.89
C LYS A 86 3.10 -9.53 30.30
N SER A 87 1.87 -9.28 30.75
CA SER A 87 1.38 -9.59 32.08
C SER A 87 0.06 -10.35 31.94
N GLU A 88 -0.19 -11.30 32.84
CA GLU A 88 -1.37 -12.20 32.84
C GLU A 88 -2.71 -11.48 33.04
N VAL A 89 -2.70 -10.16 33.26
CA VAL A 89 -3.90 -9.35 33.45
C VAL A 89 -4.40 -8.79 32.11
N PRO A 90 -5.62 -9.12 31.66
CA PRO A 90 -6.22 -8.52 30.47
C PRO A 90 -6.29 -7.00 30.64
N THR A 91 -5.54 -6.26 29.84
CA THR A 91 -5.53 -4.80 29.89
C THR A 91 -6.61 -4.27 28.94
N ILE A 92 -7.70 -3.73 29.49
CA ILE A 92 -8.79 -3.11 28.71
C ILE A 92 -8.28 -1.81 28.08
N GLY A 93 -8.56 -1.60 26.79
CA GLY A 93 -8.23 -0.36 26.07
C GLY A 93 -6.87 -0.32 25.37
N LYS A 94 -6.11 -1.43 25.39
CA LYS A 94 -4.94 -1.56 24.52
C LYS A 94 -5.37 -1.66 23.06
N GLY A 95 -4.57 -1.05 22.19
CA GLY A 95 -4.70 -1.22 20.76
C GLY A 95 -4.21 -2.59 20.31
N GLY A 96 -4.01 -2.70 19.02
CA GLY A 96 -3.50 -3.85 18.33
C GLY A 96 -3.25 -3.49 16.88
N GLN A 97 -3.25 -4.52 16.03
CA GLN A 97 -3.02 -4.36 14.61
C GLN A 97 -4.21 -4.90 13.83
N LYS A 98 -4.59 -4.11 12.82
CA LYS A 98 -5.49 -4.49 11.76
C LYS A 98 -4.69 -4.98 10.58
N ILE A 99 -4.92 -6.21 10.17
CA ILE A 99 -4.24 -6.83 9.04
C ILE A 99 -5.26 -7.06 7.93
N TYR A 100 -5.04 -6.41 6.79
CA TYR A 100 -5.76 -6.71 5.56
C TYR A 100 -4.91 -7.60 4.67
N ARG A 101 -5.50 -8.68 4.16
CA ARG A 101 -4.89 -9.59 3.20
C ARG A 101 -5.69 -9.57 1.90
N PHE A 102 -5.13 -8.95 0.87
CA PHE A 102 -5.72 -8.83 -0.46
C PHE A 102 -5.06 -9.83 -1.40
N THR A 103 -5.78 -10.89 -1.78
CA THR A 103 -5.29 -11.86 -2.78
C THR A 103 -5.80 -11.49 -4.15
N ALA A 104 -4.90 -11.26 -5.11
CA ALA A 104 -5.24 -10.92 -6.49
C ALA A 104 -5.92 -12.11 -7.19
N THR A 105 -7.12 -11.90 -7.73
CA THR A 105 -7.95 -12.96 -8.34
C THR A 105 -8.09 -12.80 -9.85
N GLN A 106 -8.16 -11.56 -10.33
CA GLN A 106 -8.41 -11.22 -11.73
C GLN A 106 -7.46 -10.12 -12.21
N ALA A 107 -7.05 -10.19 -13.48
CA ALA A 107 -6.22 -9.16 -14.11
C ALA A 107 -6.99 -7.85 -14.30
N GLY A 108 -6.27 -6.73 -14.22
CA GLY A 108 -6.82 -5.38 -14.31
C GLY A 108 -6.05 -4.39 -13.45
N GLU A 109 -6.57 -3.17 -13.32
CA GLU A 109 -6.00 -2.14 -12.43
C GLU A 109 -7.09 -1.66 -11.46
N GLU A 110 -6.76 -1.60 -10.17
CA GLU A 110 -7.69 -1.19 -9.12
C GLU A 110 -6.96 -0.40 -8.03
N LEU A 111 -7.66 0.55 -7.41
CA LEU A 111 -7.14 1.34 -6.29
C LEU A 111 -7.59 0.72 -4.98
N LEU A 112 -6.63 0.25 -4.19
CA LEU A 112 -6.86 -0.08 -2.80
C LEU A 112 -6.85 1.20 -1.98
N HIS A 113 -7.91 1.43 -1.20
CA HIS A 113 -8.06 2.60 -0.36
C HIS A 113 -8.62 2.19 1.00
N LEU A 114 -7.79 2.33 2.03
CA LEU A 114 -8.10 2.10 3.43
C LEU A 114 -8.26 3.44 4.15
N LYS A 115 -9.29 3.58 4.97
CA LYS A 115 -9.60 4.80 5.73
C LYS A 115 -9.66 4.49 7.21
N HIS A 116 -9.01 5.30 8.03
CA HIS A 116 -9.10 5.25 9.48
C HIS A 116 -10.11 6.29 9.97
N VAL A 117 -11.29 5.83 10.37
CA VAL A 117 -12.39 6.75 10.67
C VAL A 117 -13.35 6.16 11.70
N ARG A 118 -14.04 7.02 12.44
CA ARG A 118 -15.18 6.63 13.27
C ARG A 118 -16.44 6.60 12.43
N ALA A 119 -17.35 5.67 12.75
CA ALA A 119 -18.61 5.52 12.02
C ALA A 119 -19.49 6.79 11.99
N TRP A 120 -19.32 7.72 12.95
CA TRP A 120 -20.06 8.98 13.04
C TRP A 120 -19.27 10.21 12.55
N GLU A 121 -18.04 10.04 12.08
CA GLU A 121 -17.22 11.12 11.52
C GLU A 121 -17.21 11.07 10.00
N ASN A 122 -17.20 12.23 9.35
CA ASN A 122 -17.25 12.32 7.89
C ASN A 122 -15.86 12.33 7.23
N ALA A 123 -14.81 12.64 8.00
CA ALA A 123 -13.45 12.74 7.51
C ALA A 123 -12.57 11.71 8.23
N PRO A 124 -11.80 10.90 7.48
CA PRO A 124 -10.83 10.02 8.09
C PRO A 124 -9.68 10.81 8.72
N VAL A 125 -9.12 10.27 9.80
CA VAL A 125 -7.94 10.81 10.46
C VAL A 125 -6.65 10.33 9.81
N ASP A 126 -6.71 9.21 9.09
CA ASP A 126 -5.61 8.65 8.32
C ASP A 126 -6.14 7.84 7.13
N GLU A 127 -5.33 7.72 6.08
CA GLU A 127 -5.66 6.98 4.87
C GLU A 127 -4.43 6.24 4.33
N TRP A 128 -4.63 5.02 3.84
CA TRP A 128 -3.60 4.28 3.12
C TRP A 128 -4.11 3.90 1.74
N GLN A 129 -3.32 4.20 0.71
CA GLN A 129 -3.70 4.01 -0.69
C GLN A 129 -2.63 3.30 -1.47
N CYS A 130 -3.04 2.43 -2.39
CA CYS A 130 -2.15 1.73 -3.29
C CYS A 130 -2.83 1.43 -4.61
N ARG A 131 -2.30 1.99 -5.70
CA ARG A 131 -2.73 1.65 -7.05
C ARG A 131 -2.04 0.36 -7.46
N VAL A 132 -2.83 -0.67 -7.78
CA VAL A 132 -2.31 -1.98 -8.12
C VAL A 132 -2.72 -2.36 -9.54
N ARG A 133 -1.77 -2.84 -10.33
CA ARG A 133 -2.03 -3.51 -11.60
C ARG A 133 -1.74 -5.00 -11.44
N ILE A 134 -2.71 -5.82 -11.83
CA ILE A 134 -2.65 -7.28 -11.81
C ILE A 134 -2.53 -7.79 -13.24
N SER A 135 -1.48 -8.58 -13.50
CA SER A 135 -1.25 -9.27 -14.77
C SER A 135 -1.83 -10.70 -14.78
#